data_AF-A0AAU0PVQ1-F1
#
_entry.id   AF-A0AAU0PVQ1-F1
#
_cell.length_a   1.000
_cell.length_b   1.000
_cell.length_c   1.000
_cell.angle_alpha   90.00
_cell.angle_beta   90.00
_cell.angle_gamma   90.00
#
_symmetry.space_group_name_H-M   'P 1'
#
loop_
_entity.id
_entity.type
_entity.pdbx_description
1 polymer ?
#
loop_
_entity_poly.entity_id
_entity_poly.type
_entity_poly.pdbx_seq_one_letter_code
_entity_poly.pdbx_strand_id
1 'polypeptide(L)' 'MIDTHPGDQGARKLRRYWTRGPGLAKWVESPTPWRTLVAHLSKYMSLPQAQGLASNYFKAVFGYWPGERKGINPVGRG' A
#
# COMPACT_ATOMS: atom_id res chain seq x y z
N MET A 1 -27.20 -16.94 8.04
CA MET A 1 -26.41 -15.82 7.47
C MET A 1 -25.24 -15.57 8.40
N ILE A 2 -24.02 -16.01 8.07
CA ILE A 2 -22.79 -15.55 8.75
C ILE A 2 -21.61 -15.84 7.82
N ASP A 3 -21.17 -14.78 7.14
CA ASP A 3 -19.93 -14.79 6.38
C ASP A 3 -18.79 -14.48 7.37
N THR A 4 -18.16 -15.54 7.85
CA THR A 4 -17.05 -15.49 8.80
C THR A 4 -15.75 -15.10 8.08
N HIS A 5 -15.55 -13.80 7.86
CA HIS A 5 -14.24 -13.23 7.55
C HIS A 5 -13.97 -11.99 8.44
N PRO A 6 -13.71 -12.16 9.75
CA PRO A 6 -13.41 -11.03 10.65
C PRO A 6 -12.11 -10.27 10.26
N GLY A 7 -11.26 -10.86 9.39
CA GLY A 7 -10.06 -10.20 8.85
C GLY A 7 -10.33 -9.03 7.91
N ASP A 8 -11.48 -9.00 7.21
CA ASP A 8 -11.75 -7.98 6.18
C ASP A 8 -12.20 -6.65 6.80
N GLN A 9 -12.93 -6.67 7.91
CA GLN A 9 -13.45 -5.44 8.53
C GLN A 9 -12.34 -4.55 9.10
N GLY A 10 -11.30 -5.16 9.70
CA GLY A 10 -10.11 -4.44 10.17
C GLY A 10 -9.31 -3.87 9.00
N ALA A 11 -9.07 -4.70 7.96
CA ALA A 11 -8.35 -4.30 6.76
C ALA A 11 -9.06 -3.17 6.00
N ARG A 12 -10.40 -3.19 5.93
CA ARG A 12 -11.20 -2.18 5.22
C ARG A 12 -11.23 -0.84 5.95
N LYS A 13 -11.24 -0.86 7.29
CA LYS A 13 -11.09 0.35 8.13
C LYS A 13 -9.69 0.96 7.98
N LEU A 14 -8.65 0.13 8.06
CA LEU A 14 -7.26 0.54 7.79
C LEU A 14 -7.13 1.14 6.39
N ARG A 15 -7.68 0.48 5.37
CA ARG A 15 -7.66 0.97 3.99
C ARG A 15 -8.28 2.35 3.89
N ARG A 16 -9.49 2.58 4.43
CA ARG A 16 -10.11 3.91 4.41
C ARG A 16 -9.27 4.96 5.13
N TYR A 17 -8.68 4.63 6.28
CA TYR A 17 -7.82 5.56 7.02
C TYR A 17 -6.59 5.99 6.21
N TRP A 18 -5.94 5.04 5.52
CA TRP A 18 -4.73 5.30 4.72
C TRP A 18 -5.01 5.86 3.32
N THR A 19 -6.18 5.61 2.72
CA THR A 19 -6.52 6.09 1.36
C THR A 19 -7.44 7.32 1.33
N ARG A 20 -8.19 7.59 2.40
CA ARG A 20 -9.16 8.71 2.47
C ARG A 20 -9.16 9.45 3.81
N GLY A 21 -8.47 8.92 4.81
CA GLY A 21 -8.41 9.50 6.15
C GLY A 21 -7.15 10.34 6.36
N PRO A 22 -6.90 10.78 7.61
CA PRO A 22 -5.72 11.58 7.95
C PRO A 22 -4.42 10.80 7.79
N GLY A 23 -4.48 9.47 7.67
CA GLY A 23 -3.34 8.64 7.31
C GLY A 23 -2.81 8.95 5.91
N LEU A 24 -3.67 9.38 4.97
CA LEU A 24 -3.31 9.71 3.59
C LEU A 24 -2.20 10.78 3.52
N ALA A 25 -2.43 11.91 4.18
CA ALA A 25 -1.53 13.07 4.15
C ALA A 25 -0.12 12.70 4.65
N LYS A 26 -0.03 11.83 5.66
CA LYS A 26 1.26 11.41 6.26
C LYS A 26 2.23 10.77 5.29
N TRP A 27 1.74 10.05 4.29
CA TRP A 27 2.61 9.42 3.28
C TRP A 27 2.50 10.09 1.91
N VAL A 28 1.34 10.62 1.51
CA VAL A 28 1.17 11.30 0.22
C VAL A 28 2.01 12.57 0.10
N GLU A 29 2.17 13.33 1.19
CA GLU A 29 3.00 14.54 1.20
C GLU A 29 4.50 14.25 1.27
N SER A 30 4.89 13.00 1.52
CA SER A 30 6.29 12.62 1.58
C SER A 30 6.93 12.60 0.18
N PRO A 31 8.24 12.89 0.07
CA PRO A 31 8.97 12.78 -1.20
C PRO A 31 9.03 11.34 -1.74
N THR A 32 8.82 10.33 -0.88
CA THR A 32 8.72 8.92 -1.28
C THR A 32 7.47 8.26 -0.68
N PRO A 33 6.29 8.50 -1.27
CA PRO A 33 5.02 8.12 -0.65
C PRO A 33 4.92 6.63 -0.33
N TRP A 34 5.34 5.78 -1.27
CA TRP A 34 5.33 4.33 -1.07
C TRP A 34 6.26 3.87 0.07
N ARG A 35 7.50 4.38 0.14
CA ARG A 35 8.45 4.00 1.20
C ARG A 35 7.96 4.44 2.57
N THR A 36 7.44 5.67 2.67
CA THR A 36 6.84 6.17 3.92
C THR A 36 5.69 5.27 4.37
N LEU A 37 4.79 4.91 3.45
CA LEU A 37 3.67 4.02 3.78
C LEU A 37 4.14 2.63 4.22
N VAL A 38 5.12 2.03 3.54
CA VAL A 38 5.69 0.74 3.94
C VAL A 38 6.32 0.83 5.33
N ALA A 39 7.07 1.89 5.65
CA ALA A 39 7.69 2.08 6.95
C ALA A 39 6.66 2.26 8.09
N HIS A 40 5.52 2.89 7.80
CA HIS A 40 4.42 2.96 8.76
C HIS A 40 3.73 1.62 8.95
N LEU A 41 3.47 0.88 7.87
CA LEU A 41 2.82 -0.43 7.94
C LEU A 41 3.73 -1.48 8.59
N SER A 42 5.04 -1.44 8.33
CA SER A 42 6.00 -2.40 8.91
C SER A 42 6.14 -2.31 10.42
N LYS A 43 5.62 -1.25 11.06
CA LYS A 43 5.53 -1.16 12.54
C LYS A 43 4.47 -2.07 13.12
N TYR A 44 3.48 -2.48 12.32
CA TYR A 44 2.31 -3.24 12.77
C TYR A 44 2.26 -4.65 12.16
N MET A 45 3.06 -4.94 11.13
CA MET A 45 3.09 -6.22 10.44
C MET A 45 4.44 -6.47 9.79
N SER A 46 4.66 -7.68 9.27
CA SER A 46 5.89 -8.03 8.57
C SER A 46 6.08 -7.21 7.29
N LEU A 47 7.34 -6.87 6.98
CA LEU A 47 7.73 -6.12 5.79
C LEU A 47 7.09 -6.63 4.47
N PRO A 48 7.06 -7.95 4.17
CA PRO A 48 6.42 -8.44 2.94
C PRO A 48 4.90 -8.15 2.90
N GLN A 49 4.20 -8.24 4.02
CA GLN A 49 2.77 -7.89 4.08
C GLN A 49 2.57 -6.37 3.94
N ALA A 50 3.43 -5.58 4.58
CA ALA A 50 3.41 -4.12 4.48
C ALA A 50 3.61 -3.65 3.04
N GLN A 51 4.55 -4.25 2.30
CA GLN A 51 4.79 -3.94 0.89
C GLN A 51 3.58 -4.25 -0.01
N GLY A 52 2.93 -5.40 0.20
CA GLY A 52 1.72 -5.77 -0.54
C GLY A 52 0.56 -4.78 -0.30
N LEU A 53 0.30 -4.45 0.97
CA LEU A 53 -0.76 -3.49 1.32
C LEU A 53 -0.43 -2.07 0.85
N ALA A 54 0.82 -1.62 1.02
CA ALA A 54 1.25 -0.31 0.55
C ALA A 54 1.05 -0.17 -0.95
N SER A 55 1.36 -1.19 -1.73
CA SER A 55 1.17 -1.19 -3.18
C SER A 55 -0.31 -1.08 -3.57
N ASN A 56 -1.19 -1.80 -2.86
CA ASN A 56 -2.63 -1.73 -3.10
C ASN A 56 -3.22 -0.35 -2.74
N TYR A 57 -2.78 0.24 -1.63
CA TYR A 57 -3.20 1.59 -1.22
C TYR A 57 -2.65 2.67 -2.13
N PHE A 58 -1.39 2.55 -2.54
CA PHE A 58 -0.74 3.45 -3.48
C PHE A 58 -1.49 3.48 -4.80
N LYS A 59 -1.80 2.31 -5.38
CA LYS A 59 -2.61 2.23 -6.60
C LYS A 59 -4.01 2.81 -6.40
N ALA A 60 -4.66 2.56 -5.26
CA ALA A 60 -6.00 3.07 -5.00
C ALA A 60 -6.06 4.60 -4.88
N VAL A 61 -4.96 5.25 -4.49
CA VAL A 61 -4.88 6.71 -4.32
C VAL A 61 -4.33 7.39 -5.57
N PHE A 62 -3.24 6.88 -6.12
CA PHE A 62 -2.51 7.48 -7.23
C PHE A 62 -2.94 6.94 -8.61
N GLY A 63 -3.59 5.79 -8.67
CA GLY A 63 -4.04 5.15 -9.91
C GLY A 63 -2.98 4.32 -10.65
N TYR A 64 -1.69 4.44 -10.30
CA TYR A 64 -0.58 3.67 -10.88
C TYR A 64 0.14 2.85 -9.82
N TRP A 65 0.88 1.80 -10.22
CA TRP A 65 1.67 1.03 -9.27
C TRP A 65 2.99 1.73 -8.92
N PRO A 66 3.49 1.62 -7.68
CA PRO A 66 4.78 2.21 -7.27
C PRO A 66 5.97 1.63 -8.03
N GLY A 67 5.84 0.39 -8.54
CA GLY A 67 6.80 -0.27 -9.44
C GLY A 67 6.60 0.07 -10.93
N GLU A 68 5.59 0.87 -11.28
CA GLU A 68 5.30 1.30 -12.66
C GLU A 68 6.05 2.60 -13.03
N ARG A 69 7.15 2.91 -12.32
CA ARG A 69 8.20 3.72 -12.92
C ARG A 69 8.82 2.90 -14.05
N LYS A 70 8.23 3.06 -15.23
CA LYS A 70 8.64 2.52 -16.53
C LYS A 70 10.18 2.41 -16.64
N GLY A 71 10.67 1.18 -16.55
CA GLY A 71 11.84 0.71 -17.28
C GLY A 71 11.35 -0.46 -18.12
N ILE A 72 11.39 -0.46 -19.45
CA ILE A 72 12.55 -1.00 -20.17
C ILE A 72 13.41 -1.87 -19.25
N ASN A 73 13.18 -3.18 -19.28
CA ASN A 73 14.13 -4.15 -18.79
C ASN A 73 15.06 -4.53 -19.97
N PRO A 74 16.25 -3.92 -20.15
CA PRO A 74 17.26 -4.46 -21.05
C PRO A 74 17.98 -5.69 -20.48
N VAL A 75 17.59 -6.22 -19.31
CA VAL A 75 18.26 -7.37 -18.68
C VAL A 75 17.30 -8.56 -18.47
N GLY A 76 17.10 -9.31 -19.55
CA GLY A 76 17.21 -10.77 -19.52
C GLY A 76 15.97 -11.63 -19.21
N ARG A 77 15.48 -12.33 -20.24
CA ARG A 77 15.48 -13.81 -20.25
C ARG A 77 15.65 -14.27 -21.71
N GLY A 78 16.91 -14.52 -22.09
CA GLY A 78 17.24 -15.45 -23.17
C GLY A 78 17.11 -16.89 -22.68
#